data_AF-X1PNT0-F1
#
_entry.id   AF-X1PNT0-F1
#
_cell.length_a   1.000
_cell.length_b   1.000
_cell.length_c   1.000
_cell.angle_alpha   90.00
_cell.angle_beta   90.00
_cell.angle_gamma   90.00
#
_symmetry.space_group_name_H-M   'P 1'
#
loop_
_entity.id
_entity.type
_entity.pdbx_description
1 polymer ?
#
loop_
_entity_poly.entity_id
_entity_poly.type
_entity_poly.pdbx_seq_one_letter_code
_entity_poly.pdbx_strand_id
1 'polypeptide(L)'
;MDAKVKVKPELKIIKEPIPHLLIPGEMGAILELTVRDKQGKVTDHRIMRSKSFVKQFLELLWVEMNQLPKPVPLSMRDTGNVLQDIYGDSFNFFAKGGAGEVTQGIIVGTGTTAPTIDDYAIETIIPHGGAGGQLNYSDVTIAAAASDATTSQFTITRDFANGSGASIT
;
A
#
# COMPACT_ATOMS: atom_id res chain seq x y z
N MET A 1 1.15 24.08 -44.78
CA MET A 1 0.96 22.75 -44.16
C MET A 1 2.04 22.62 -43.10
N ASP A 2 1.74 23.02 -41.87
CA ASP A 2 2.75 23.04 -40.79
C ASP A 2 2.49 21.91 -39.80
N ALA A 3 3.30 20.85 -39.92
CA ALA A 3 3.28 19.74 -38.98
C ALA A 3 4.05 20.14 -37.71
N LYS A 4 3.31 20.32 -36.61
CA LYS A 4 3.87 20.46 -35.26
C LYS A 4 4.50 19.14 -34.82
N VAL A 5 5.82 19.11 -34.69
CA VAL A 5 6.55 18.02 -34.02
C VAL A 5 6.26 18.11 -32.52
N LYS A 6 5.32 17.29 -32.03
CA LYS A 6 5.17 17.04 -30.59
C LYS A 6 6.29 16.10 -30.16
N VAL A 7 7.22 16.64 -29.38
CA VAL A 7 8.31 15.90 -28.73
C VAL A 7 7.71 14.74 -27.92
N LYS A 8 8.12 13.51 -28.21
CA LYS A 8 7.78 12.33 -27.40
C LYS A 8 8.44 12.49 -26.02
N PRO A 9 7.72 12.24 -24.91
CA PRO A 9 8.38 12.18 -23.60
C PRO A 9 9.37 11.02 -23.60
N GLU A 10 10.64 11.32 -23.37
CA GLU A 10 11.67 10.30 -23.14
C GLU A 10 11.39 9.59 -21.82
N LEU A 11 11.03 8.30 -21.92
CA LEU A 11 10.98 7.40 -20.78
C LEU A 11 12.41 7.17 -20.28
N LYS A 12 12.77 7.83 -19.18
CA LYS A 12 13.93 7.44 -18.38
C LYS A 12 13.57 6.17 -17.62
N ILE A 13 14.03 5.02 -18.12
CA ILE A 13 14.06 3.81 -17.30
C ILE A 13 15.19 4.03 -16.29
N ILE A 14 14.82 4.44 -15.08
CA ILE A 14 15.74 4.56 -13.96
C ILE A 14 16.07 3.13 -13.52
N LYS A 15 17.17 2.57 -14.03
CA LYS A 15 17.84 1.42 -13.42
C LYS A 15 18.71 1.92 -12.27
N GLU A 16 18.12 2.55 -11.27
CA GLU A 16 18.84 2.79 -10.02
C GLU A 16 18.71 1.52 -9.17
N PRO A 17 19.81 0.99 -8.60
CA PRO A 17 19.67 0.05 -7.49
C PRO A 17 18.77 0.72 -6.45
N ILE A 18 17.84 -0.04 -5.87
CA ILE A 18 16.90 0.42 -4.84
C ILE A 18 17.65 1.44 -3.96
N PRO A 19 17.23 2.71 -3.91
CA PRO A 19 18.05 3.76 -3.29
C PRO A 19 18.33 3.41 -1.83
N HIS A 20 19.23 4.14 -1.20
CA HIS A 20 19.42 4.21 0.25
C HIS A 20 18.15 4.68 1.01
N LEU A 21 16.98 4.12 0.69
CA LEU A 21 15.67 4.42 1.26
C LEU A 21 15.61 4.00 2.72
N LEU A 22 16.34 2.93 3.05
CA LEU A 22 16.61 2.49 4.40
C LEU A 22 18.13 2.47 4.63
N ILE A 23 18.56 2.89 5.80
CA ILE A 23 19.96 2.74 6.23
C ILE A 23 20.18 1.33 6.81
N PRO A 24 21.42 0.79 6.83
CA PRO A 24 21.68 -0.52 7.43
C PRO A 24 21.17 -0.63 8.87
N GLY A 25 20.43 -1.70 9.17
CA GLY A 25 19.81 -1.93 10.48
C GLY A 25 18.47 -1.22 10.70
N GLU A 26 18.01 -0.39 9.76
CA GLU A 26 16.71 0.27 9.84
C GLU A 26 15.56 -0.67 9.45
N MET A 27 14.53 -0.72 10.30
CA MET A 27 13.25 -1.32 9.94
C MET A 27 12.39 -0.30 9.21
N GLY A 28 11.84 -0.68 8.06
CA GLY A 28 10.91 0.17 7.34
C GLY A 28 10.16 -0.57 6.25
N ALA A 29 9.29 0.17 5.57
CA ALA A 29 8.57 -0.32 4.40
C ALA A 29 8.96 0.50 3.17
N ILE A 30 9.07 -0.17 2.03
CA ILE A 30 9.30 0.43 0.71
C ILE A 30 8.02 0.22 -0.11
N LEU A 31 7.55 1.30 -0.72
CA LEU A 31 6.42 1.28 -1.65
C LEU A 31 6.98 1.27 -3.06
N GLU A 32 6.60 0.27 -3.85
CA GLU A 32 6.90 0.17 -5.26
C GLU A 32 5.60 0.19 -6.06
N LEU A 33 5.50 1.13 -7.00
CA LEU A 33 4.37 1.28 -7.91
C LEU A 33 4.87 1.13 -9.35
N THR A 34 4.28 0.18 -10.07
CA THR A 34 4.49 0.02 -11.52
C THR A 34 3.17 0.23 -12.23
N VAL A 35 3.13 1.19 -13.16
CA VAL A 35 1.98 1.42 -14.03
C VAL A 35 2.29 0.87 -15.42
N ARG A 36 1.36 0.10 -15.97
CA ARG A 36 1.46 -0.48 -17.31
C ARG A 36 0.32 0.03 -18.19
N ASP A 37 0.61 0.23 -19.47
CA ASP A 37 -0.42 0.48 -20.48
C ASP A 37 -1.16 -0.82 -20.87
N LYS A 38 -2.14 -0.69 -21.76
CA LYS A 38 -2.97 -1.81 -22.24
C LYS A 38 -2.16 -2.87 -22.99
N GLN A 39 -0.95 -2.56 -23.44
CA GLN A 39 -0.04 -3.48 -24.12
C GLN A 39 0.96 -4.10 -23.14
N GLY A 40 0.85 -3.82 -21.83
CA GLY A 40 1.73 -4.33 -20.79
C GLY A 40 3.04 -3.57 -20.65
N LYS A 41 3.26 -2.50 -21.44
CA LYS A 41 4.46 -1.69 -21.38
C LYS A 41 4.41 -0.81 -20.13
N VAL A 42 5.49 -0.79 -19.37
CA VAL A 42 5.65 0.09 -18.21
C VAL A 42 5.68 1.55 -18.67
N THR A 43 4.74 2.35 -18.18
CA THR A 43 4.63 3.79 -18.46
C THR A 43 5.09 4.66 -17.30
N ASP A 44 5.06 4.11 -16.09
CA ASP A 44 5.55 4.76 -14.88
C ASP A 44 6.06 3.70 -13.91
N HIS A 45 7.13 4.03 -13.20
CA HIS A 45 7.72 3.19 -12.17
C HIS A 45 8.27 4.09 -11.08
N ARG A 46 7.77 3.90 -9.86
CA ARG A 46 8.12 4.72 -8.70
C ARG A 46 8.46 3.80 -7.54
N ILE A 47 9.57 4.10 -6.88
CA ILE A 47 9.96 3.48 -5.64
C ILE A 47 10.12 4.59 -4.62
N MET A 48 9.54 4.42 -3.44
CA MET A 48 9.68 5.38 -2.36
C MET A 48 9.68 4.67 -1.01
N ARG A 49 10.36 5.27 -0.04
CA ARG A 49 10.21 4.88 1.36
C ARG A 49 8.77 5.17 1.80
N SER A 50 8.16 4.24 2.53
CA SER A 50 6.90 4.51 3.23
C SER A 50 7.11 5.65 4.23
N LYS A 51 6.19 6.60 4.23
CA LYS A 51 6.21 7.78 5.11
C LYS A 51 5.22 7.67 6.28
N SER A 52 4.50 6.56 6.39
CA SER A 52 3.31 6.48 7.24
C SER A 52 3.24 5.17 8.02
N PHE A 53 4.05 5.07 9.07
CA PHE A 53 3.68 4.24 10.20
C PHE A 53 2.88 5.12 11.16
N VAL A 54 1.55 5.04 11.06
CA VAL A 54 0.65 5.71 12.01
C VAL A 54 0.76 5.07 13.38
N LYS A 55 0.29 5.77 14.42
CA LYS A 55 0.30 5.31 15.82
C LYS A 55 -0.23 3.88 15.98
N GLN A 56 -1.35 3.57 15.33
CA GLN A 56 -1.99 2.26 15.47
C GLN A 56 -1.13 1.08 14.97
N PHE A 57 -0.21 1.30 14.03
CA PHE A 57 0.73 0.24 13.62
C PHE A 57 1.67 -0.14 14.77
N LEU A 58 2.18 0.86 15.50
CA LEU A 58 3.02 0.63 16.68
C LEU A 58 2.21 0.00 17.82
N GLU A 59 0.96 0.42 18.01
CA GLU A 59 0.07 -0.14 19.01
C GLU A 59 -0.24 -1.61 18.74
N LEU A 60 -0.57 -1.98 17.49
CA LEU A 60 -0.74 -3.38 17.09
C LEU A 60 0.54 -4.20 17.32
N LEU A 61 1.70 -3.64 16.99
CA LEU A 61 2.98 -4.31 17.22
C LEU A 61 3.23 -4.56 18.70
N TRP A 62 2.92 -3.57 19.54
CA TRP A 62 3.03 -3.68 20.98
C TRP A 62 2.03 -4.69 21.57
N VAL A 63 0.76 -4.70 21.12
CA VAL A 63 -0.25 -5.68 21.54
C VAL A 63 0.25 -7.10 21.28
N GLU A 64 0.80 -7.37 20.10
CA GLU A 64 1.32 -8.68 19.74
C GLU A 64 2.61 -9.03 20.48
N MET A 65 3.55 -8.10 20.64
CA MET A 65 4.77 -8.36 21.38
C MET A 65 4.51 -8.60 22.88
N ASN A 66 3.49 -7.95 23.45
CA ASN A 66 3.11 -8.12 24.85
C ASN A 66 2.12 -9.27 25.08
N GLN A 67 1.48 -9.76 24.00
CA GLN A 67 0.37 -10.71 24.06
C GLN A 67 -0.70 -10.28 25.06
N LEU A 68 -1.21 -9.05 24.90
CA LEU A 68 -2.22 -8.51 25.82
C LEU A 68 -3.39 -9.49 25.95
N PRO A 69 -3.78 -9.88 27.17
CA PRO A 69 -4.88 -10.81 27.34
C PRO A 69 -6.22 -10.07 27.18
N LYS A 70 -7.22 -10.78 26.65
CA LYS A 70 -8.57 -10.27 26.37
C LYS A 70 -9.23 -9.43 27.50
N PRO A 71 -9.04 -9.71 28.80
CA PRO A 71 -9.61 -8.89 29.86
C PRO A 71 -9.01 -7.48 30.01
N VAL A 72 -7.87 -7.20 29.38
CA VAL A 72 -7.19 -5.88 29.39
C VAL A 72 -6.79 -5.47 27.97
N PRO A 73 -7.77 -5.27 27.07
CA PRO A 73 -7.49 -4.92 25.69
C PRO A 73 -7.00 -3.48 25.55
N LEU A 74 -6.38 -3.18 24.41
CA LEU A 74 -6.14 -1.82 23.96
C LEU A 74 -7.26 -1.40 23.00
N SER A 75 -7.94 -0.28 23.28
CA SER A 75 -8.98 0.24 22.41
C SER A 75 -8.37 1.02 21.23
N MET A 76 -8.75 0.64 20.01
CA MET A 76 -8.25 1.22 18.74
C MET A 76 -9.42 1.54 17.80
N ARG A 77 -9.27 2.49 16.86
CA ARG A 77 -10.30 2.81 15.86
C ARG A 77 -10.11 1.94 14.63
N ASP A 78 -11.19 1.26 14.21
CA ASP A 78 -11.24 0.65 12.89
C ASP A 78 -11.40 1.70 11.77
N THR A 79 -11.31 1.25 10.51
CA THR A 79 -11.45 2.13 9.35
C THR A 79 -12.83 2.78 9.21
N GLY A 80 -13.83 2.26 9.93
CA GLY A 80 -15.18 2.82 10.05
C GLY A 80 -15.34 3.82 11.20
N ASN A 81 -14.25 4.18 11.88
CA ASN A 81 -14.23 5.08 13.04
C ASN A 81 -14.93 4.50 14.29
N VAL A 82 -15.02 3.18 14.40
CA VAL A 82 -15.58 2.49 15.57
C VAL A 82 -14.45 2.04 16.48
N LEU A 83 -14.60 2.23 17.79
CA LEU A 83 -13.65 1.70 18.77
C LEU A 83 -13.80 0.18 18.88
N GLN A 84 -12.68 -0.51 18.75
CA GLN A 84 -12.54 -1.96 18.85
C GLN A 84 -11.59 -2.30 19.99
N ASP A 85 -11.91 -3.35 20.73
CA ASP A 85 -11.04 -3.91 21.77
C ASP A 85 -10.06 -4.91 21.15
N ILE A 86 -8.78 -4.54 21.13
CA ILE A 86 -7.73 -5.33 20.52
C ILE A 86 -6.83 -5.96 21.60
N TYR A 87 -6.58 -7.25 21.45
CA TYR A 87 -5.77 -8.09 22.34
C TYR A 87 -4.94 -9.05 21.47
N GLY A 88 -4.01 -9.79 22.08
CA GLY A 88 -3.14 -10.71 21.33
C GLY A 88 -3.95 -11.72 20.51
N ASP A 89 -3.76 -11.68 19.19
CA ASP A 89 -4.46 -12.51 18.22
C ASP A 89 -3.60 -12.74 16.97
N SER A 90 -3.63 -13.96 16.45
CA SER A 90 -2.93 -14.33 15.21
C SER A 90 -3.33 -13.50 13.96
N PHE A 91 -4.44 -12.77 14.00
CA PHE A 91 -4.97 -11.97 12.91
C PHE A 91 -4.66 -10.47 12.99
N ASN A 92 -4.02 -9.96 14.05
CA ASN A 92 -3.78 -8.51 14.20
C ASN A 92 -2.93 -7.87 13.09
N PHE A 93 -2.04 -8.65 12.47
CA PHE A 93 -1.25 -8.24 11.29
C PHE A 93 -1.70 -8.90 9.99
N PHE A 94 -2.92 -9.45 9.95
CA PHE A 94 -3.43 -10.10 8.76
C PHE A 94 -3.64 -9.07 7.64
N ALA A 95 -2.82 -9.17 6.59
CA ALA A 95 -2.81 -8.23 5.48
C ALA A 95 -3.38 -8.82 4.16
N LYS A 96 -3.98 -10.01 4.21
CA LYS A 96 -4.48 -10.68 3.00
C LYS A 96 -5.88 -10.18 2.65
N GLY A 97 -5.98 -9.33 1.63
CA GLY A 97 -7.26 -8.94 1.01
C GLY A 97 -7.59 -9.80 -0.20
N GLY A 98 -8.84 -10.27 -0.31
CA GLY A 98 -9.32 -10.98 -1.50
C GLY A 98 -9.64 -10.04 -2.67
N ALA A 99 -9.93 -10.60 -3.85
CA ALA A 99 -10.39 -9.84 -5.00
C ALA A 99 -11.65 -9.04 -4.65
N GLY A 100 -11.68 -7.77 -5.04
CA GLY A 100 -12.78 -6.84 -4.73
C GLY A 100 -12.80 -6.26 -3.32
N GLU A 101 -11.92 -6.71 -2.42
CA GLU A 101 -11.86 -6.21 -1.05
C GLU A 101 -11.23 -4.82 -0.96
N VAL A 102 -11.93 -3.87 -0.32
CA VAL A 102 -11.52 -2.45 -0.23
C VAL A 102 -11.26 -1.98 1.19
N THR A 103 -11.38 -2.86 2.19
CA THR A 103 -11.19 -2.53 3.61
C THR A 103 -9.92 -3.11 4.23
N GLN A 104 -9.22 -4.01 3.53
CA GLN A 104 -8.01 -4.69 4.01
C GLN A 104 -6.99 -4.96 2.89
N GLY A 105 -5.74 -5.21 3.30
CA GLY A 105 -4.61 -5.39 2.40
C GLY A 105 -4.09 -4.08 1.82
N ILE A 106 -3.54 -4.12 0.60
CA ILE A 106 -3.16 -2.89 -0.10
C ILE A 106 -4.43 -2.28 -0.70
N ILE A 107 -4.74 -1.04 -0.31
CA ILE A 107 -5.86 -0.25 -0.82
C ILE A 107 -5.32 1.08 -1.36
N VAL A 108 -6.05 1.69 -2.30
CA VAL A 108 -5.63 2.94 -2.95
C VAL A 108 -6.74 3.98 -2.90
N GLY A 109 -6.35 5.24 -2.88
CA GLY A 109 -7.26 6.37 -2.72
C GLY A 109 -6.79 7.60 -3.47
N THR A 110 -7.68 8.59 -3.56
CA THR A 110 -7.46 9.89 -4.23
C THR A 110 -7.29 11.04 -3.25
N GLY A 111 -7.25 10.73 -1.95
CA GLY A 111 -7.03 11.70 -0.89
C GLY A 111 -5.74 12.51 -1.09
N THR A 112 -5.80 13.79 -0.74
CA THR A 112 -4.65 14.71 -0.82
C THR A 112 -4.28 15.28 0.56
N THR A 113 -5.07 14.98 1.58
CA THR A 113 -4.77 15.36 2.95
C THR A 113 -3.50 14.64 3.40
N ALA A 114 -2.53 15.41 3.91
CA ALA A 114 -1.28 14.84 4.42
C ALA A 114 -1.60 13.95 5.63
N PRO A 115 -1.00 12.75 5.72
CA PRO A 115 -1.31 11.83 6.79
C PRO A 115 -0.85 12.38 8.13
N THR A 116 -1.63 12.11 9.17
CA THR A 116 -1.28 12.39 10.57
C THR A 116 -0.96 11.10 11.32
N ILE A 117 -0.32 11.23 12.48
CA ILE A 117 0.00 10.07 13.32
C ILE A 117 -1.26 9.37 13.86
N ASP A 118 -2.39 10.08 13.91
CA ASP A 118 -3.67 9.59 14.45
C ASP A 118 -4.62 9.03 13.37
N ASP A 119 -4.19 9.02 12.10
CA ASP A 119 -4.99 8.47 11.01
C ASP A 119 -5.21 6.96 11.20
N TYR A 120 -6.44 6.52 10.92
CA TYR A 120 -6.89 5.13 11.05
C TYR A 120 -7.54 4.59 9.77
N ALA A 121 -7.76 5.45 8.78
CA ALA A 121 -8.32 5.09 7.48
C ALA A 121 -7.73 5.99 6.38
N ILE A 122 -7.79 5.52 5.14
CA ILE A 122 -7.48 6.35 3.97
C ILE A 122 -8.63 7.35 3.73
N GLU A 123 -8.32 8.59 3.35
CA GLU A 123 -9.28 9.70 3.22
C GLU A 123 -10.42 9.38 2.23
N THR A 124 -10.08 9.01 0.99
CA THR A 124 -11.06 8.67 -0.04
C THR A 124 -10.59 7.42 -0.77
N ILE A 125 -11.24 6.29 -0.51
CA ILE A 125 -10.98 5.01 -1.18
C ILE A 125 -11.42 5.10 -2.64
N ILE A 126 -10.61 4.57 -3.56
CA ILE A 126 -11.05 4.27 -4.93
C ILE A 126 -11.86 2.96 -4.89
N PRO A 127 -13.17 2.95 -5.15
CA PRO A 127 -13.97 1.73 -5.02
C PRO A 127 -13.58 0.65 -6.03
N HIS A 128 -13.93 -0.59 -5.68
CA HIS A 128 -13.81 -1.72 -6.60
C HIS A 128 -14.82 -1.62 -7.75
N GLY A 129 -14.37 -1.85 -8.98
CA GLY A 129 -15.23 -2.05 -10.14
C GLY A 129 -14.64 -1.52 -11.46
N GLY A 130 -15.47 -1.52 -12.50
CA GLY A 130 -15.09 -1.13 -13.87
C GLY A 130 -15.63 0.22 -14.33
N ALA A 131 -16.40 0.94 -13.52
CA ALA A 131 -16.92 2.26 -13.88
C ALA A 131 -15.87 3.36 -13.72
N GLY A 132 -16.18 4.57 -14.22
CA GLY A 132 -15.33 5.73 -14.00
C GLY A 132 -15.06 5.97 -12.51
N GLY A 133 -13.80 6.25 -12.15
CA GLY A 133 -13.39 6.42 -10.76
C GLY A 133 -13.26 5.12 -9.96
N GLN A 134 -13.31 3.95 -10.60
CA GLN A 134 -13.13 2.64 -9.96
C GLN A 134 -11.87 1.92 -10.49
N LEU A 135 -11.34 1.00 -9.68
CA LEU A 135 -10.32 0.05 -10.08
C LEU A 135 -10.80 -1.37 -9.81
N ASN A 136 -10.43 -2.33 -10.64
CA ASN A 136 -10.59 -3.74 -10.32
C ASN A 136 -9.43 -4.15 -9.40
N TYR A 137 -9.76 -4.67 -8.22
CA TYR A 137 -8.81 -5.05 -7.17
C TYR A 137 -8.61 -6.56 -7.28
N SER A 138 -7.38 -7.00 -7.55
CA SER A 138 -7.02 -8.42 -7.52
C SER A 138 -6.83 -8.92 -6.09
N ASP A 139 -6.60 -10.23 -5.93
CA ASP A 139 -6.14 -10.80 -4.66
C ASP A 139 -4.78 -10.24 -4.23
N VAL A 140 -4.61 -10.06 -2.93
CA VAL A 140 -3.30 -9.77 -2.33
C VAL A 140 -2.48 -11.06 -2.28
N THR A 141 -1.23 -10.96 -2.72
CA THR A 141 -0.23 -12.02 -2.58
C THR A 141 0.83 -11.59 -1.55
N ILE A 142 1.19 -12.50 -0.65
CA ILE A 142 2.27 -12.30 0.32
C ILE A 142 3.36 -13.32 0.01
N ALA A 143 4.53 -12.83 -0.39
CA ALA A 143 5.70 -13.66 -0.64
C ALA A 143 6.27 -14.20 0.68
N ALA A 144 6.91 -15.37 0.62
CA ALA A 144 7.66 -15.89 1.77
C ALA A 144 8.75 -14.89 2.19
N ALA A 145 9.03 -14.84 3.50
CA ALA A 145 10.14 -14.04 4.00
C ALA A 145 11.46 -14.53 3.41
N ALA A 146 12.31 -13.58 3.04
CA ALA A 146 13.63 -13.80 2.50
C ALA A 146 14.64 -12.96 3.28
N SER A 147 15.87 -13.46 3.39
CA SER A 147 16.97 -12.73 3.99
C SER A 147 18.28 -13.01 3.28
N ASP A 148 19.18 -12.05 3.32
CA ASP A 148 20.58 -12.18 2.92
C ASP A 148 21.50 -11.67 4.04
N ALA A 149 22.78 -11.49 3.75
CA ALA A 149 23.76 -11.05 4.74
C ALA A 149 23.51 -9.64 5.31
N THR A 150 22.62 -8.86 4.68
CA THR A 150 22.41 -7.43 4.97
C THR A 150 20.96 -7.05 5.21
N THR A 151 20.00 -7.82 4.70
CA THR A 151 18.58 -7.47 4.70
C THR A 151 17.70 -8.68 4.99
N SER A 152 16.62 -8.48 5.76
CA SER A 152 15.52 -9.44 5.96
C SER A 152 14.20 -8.76 5.60
N GLN A 153 13.39 -9.38 4.76
CA GLN A 153 12.19 -8.76 4.19
C GLN A 153 11.15 -9.78 3.75
N PHE A 154 9.93 -9.31 3.51
CA PHE A 154 8.90 -10.02 2.76
C PHE A 154 8.16 -8.98 1.90
N THR A 155 7.42 -9.45 0.89
CA THR A 155 6.73 -8.57 -0.05
C THR A 155 5.24 -8.85 -0.03
N ILE A 156 4.44 -7.79 0.07
CA ILE A 156 2.99 -7.82 -0.15
C ILE A 156 2.73 -7.15 -1.49
N THR A 157 1.96 -7.79 -2.36
CA THR A 157 1.66 -7.31 -3.71
C THR A 157 0.16 -7.36 -3.97
N ARG A 158 -0.34 -6.34 -4.66
CA ARG A 158 -1.71 -6.32 -5.19
C ARG A 158 -1.74 -5.59 -6.52
N ASP A 159 -2.40 -6.21 -7.50
CA ASP A 159 -2.64 -5.61 -8.79
C ASP A 159 -3.97 -4.86 -8.83
N PHE A 160 -3.97 -3.74 -9.55
CA PHE A 160 -5.14 -2.91 -9.79
C PHE A 160 -5.31 -2.71 -11.30
N ALA A 161 -6.51 -2.95 -11.84
CA ALA A 161 -6.79 -2.75 -13.25
C ALA A 161 -7.87 -1.69 -13.46
N ASN A 162 -7.54 -0.63 -14.21
CA ASN A 162 -8.53 0.37 -14.63
C ASN A 162 -9.35 -0.14 -15.82
N GLY A 163 -10.57 -0.63 -15.54
CA GLY A 163 -11.49 -1.13 -16.55
C GLY A 163 -12.32 -0.06 -17.27
N SER A 164 -12.30 1.19 -16.79
CA SER A 164 -13.25 2.23 -17.23
C SER A 164 -12.89 2.90 -18.55
N GLY A 165 -11.62 2.82 -18.97
CA GLY A 165 -11.09 3.56 -20.12
C GLY A 165 -10.88 5.06 -19.88
N ALA A 166 -11.37 5.62 -18.77
CA ALA A 166 -11.10 6.98 -18.31
C ALA A 166 -9.91 7.02 -17.35
N SER A 167 -9.30 8.19 -17.14
CA SER A 167 -8.27 8.35 -16.11
C SER A 167 -8.90 8.34 -14.72
N ILE A 168 -8.20 7.77 -13.73
CA ILE A 168 -8.54 7.93 -12.31
C ILE A 168 -7.85 9.22 -11.85
N THR A 169 -8.63 10.15 -11.30
CA THR A 169 -8.19 11.48 -10.84
C THR A 169 -8.34 11.60 -9.35
#